data_AF-A0ABD5DCF9-F1
#
_entry.id   AF-A0ABD5DCF9-F1
#
_cell.length_a   1.000
_cell.length_b   1.000
_cell.length_c   1.000
_cell.angle_alpha   90.00
_cell.angle_beta   90.00
_cell.angle_gamma   90.00
#
_symmetry.space_group_name_H-M   'P 1'
#
loop_
_entity.id
_entity.type
_entity.pdbx_description
1 polymer ?
#
loop_
_entity_poly.entity_id
_entity_poly.type
_entity_poly.pdbx_seq_one_letter_code
_entity_poly.pdbx_strand_id
1 'polypeptide(L)'
;GQVFLPQEHALSKGNFANFDQVLADWDRQIRYYTRKSIEIEYVVDTMLEDNVHDILCSALVDDCIERAKSIKQGGAKYDWVSGLQVGIANLGNSLAAVKKLVFDQGAIGQQELAKALAEDFDGLTHEQLRQRLINGAPKYGNDDDSVDELLARAYQTYIDELKQ
;
A
#
# COMPACT_ATOMS: atom_id res chain seq x y z
N GLY A 1 -3.46 12.59 13.86
CA GLY A 1 -3.69 11.19 13.45
C GLY A 1 -3.11 10.24 14.48
N GLN A 2 -3.45 8.95 14.40
CA GLN A 2 -2.83 7.90 15.22
C GLN A 2 -1.52 7.42 14.57
N VAL A 3 -0.59 6.91 15.38
CA VAL A 3 0.67 6.30 14.91
C VAL A 3 0.68 4.83 15.34
N PHE A 4 0.34 3.93 14.43
CA PHE A 4 0.27 2.49 14.70
C PHE A 4 1.66 1.82 14.72
N LEU A 5 2.54 2.24 13.81
CA LEU A 5 3.93 1.80 13.75
C LEU A 5 4.85 3.03 13.79
N PRO A 6 5.50 3.33 14.93
CA PRO A 6 6.39 4.49 15.04
C PRO A 6 7.63 4.32 14.17
N GLN A 7 8.22 5.41 13.69
CA GLN A 7 9.49 5.42 12.97
C GLN A 7 10.27 6.70 13.28
N GLU A 8 11.58 6.67 13.05
CA GLU A 8 12.46 7.80 13.35
C GLU A 8 12.41 8.87 12.25
N HIS A 9 12.51 8.46 10.99
CA HIS A 9 12.56 9.37 9.86
C HIS A 9 11.19 9.97 9.53
N ALA A 10 11.19 11.26 9.19
CA ALA A 10 10.02 11.97 8.73
C ALA A 10 10.41 13.20 7.89
N LEU A 11 9.63 13.50 6.85
CA LEU A 11 9.82 14.70 6.03
C LEU A 11 9.79 15.99 6.87
N SER A 12 8.92 16.05 7.89
CA SER A 12 8.81 17.20 8.81
C SER A 12 10.07 17.43 9.65
N LYS A 13 10.85 16.37 9.90
CA LYS A 13 12.14 16.46 10.58
C LYS A 13 13.30 16.75 9.61
N GLY A 14 13.08 16.57 8.30
CA GLY A 14 14.12 16.74 7.29
C GLY A 14 15.30 15.77 7.47
N ASN A 15 15.07 14.60 8.08
CA ASN A 15 16.12 13.68 8.51
C ASN A 15 16.25 12.43 7.62
N PHE A 16 15.61 12.41 6.44
CA PHE A 16 16.00 11.45 5.41
C PHE A 16 17.28 11.94 4.72
N ALA A 17 18.31 11.10 4.69
CA ALA A 17 19.56 11.39 3.99
C ALA A 17 19.47 11.10 2.48
N ASN A 18 18.64 10.12 2.08
CA ASN A 18 18.46 9.71 0.70
C ASN A 18 17.09 9.05 0.48
N PHE A 19 16.75 8.79 -0.77
CA PHE A 19 15.47 8.17 -1.14
C PHE A 19 15.37 6.68 -0.74
N ASP A 20 16.48 5.96 -0.64
CA ASP A 20 16.46 4.54 -0.23
C ASP A 20 15.91 4.39 1.20
N GLN A 21 16.17 5.35 2.09
CA GLN A 21 15.57 5.37 3.42
C GLN A 21 14.05 5.59 3.38
N VAL A 22 13.53 6.35 2.40
CA VAL A 22 12.08 6.49 2.21
C VAL A 22 11.46 5.16 1.80
N LEU A 23 12.10 4.44 0.87
CA LEU A 23 11.64 3.10 0.46
C LEU A 23 11.77 2.07 1.60
N ALA A 24 12.82 2.13 2.40
CA ALA A 24 12.98 1.25 3.56
C ALA A 24 11.86 1.47 4.60
N ASP A 25 11.50 2.73 4.85
CA ASP A 25 10.39 3.05 5.75
C ASP A 25 9.03 2.67 5.15
N TRP A 26 8.82 2.84 3.84
CA TRP A 26 7.65 2.28 3.13
C TRP A 26 7.57 0.77 3.33
N ASP A 27 8.67 0.05 3.08
CA ASP A 27 8.72 -1.42 3.18
C ASP A 27 8.35 -1.87 4.59
N ARG A 28 8.88 -1.20 5.62
CA ARG A 28 8.56 -1.49 7.03
C ARG A 28 7.08 -1.23 7.34
N GLN A 29 6.52 -0.11 6.89
CA GLN A 29 5.13 0.24 7.15
C GLN A 29 4.18 -0.75 6.45
N ILE A 30 4.39 -1.03 5.16
CA ILE A 30 3.48 -1.89 4.41
C ILE A 30 3.48 -3.32 4.94
N ARG A 31 4.64 -3.86 5.34
CA ARG A 31 4.71 -5.20 5.97
C ARG A 31 3.88 -5.30 7.25
N TYR A 32 3.94 -4.27 8.10
CA TYR A 32 3.13 -4.21 9.31
C TYR A 32 1.63 -4.23 8.99
N TYR A 33 1.18 -3.39 8.04
CA TYR A 33 -0.23 -3.31 7.68
C TYR A 33 -0.73 -4.58 6.95
N THR A 34 0.09 -5.22 6.13
CA THR A 34 -0.23 -6.52 5.53
C THR A 34 -0.49 -7.57 6.60
N ARG A 35 0.37 -7.66 7.62
CA ARG A 35 0.15 -8.61 8.72
C ARG A 35 -1.12 -8.30 9.49
N LYS A 36 -1.37 -7.02 9.77
CA LYS A 36 -2.57 -6.58 10.49
C LYS A 36 -3.85 -6.84 9.69
N SER A 37 -3.83 -6.69 8.37
CA SER A 37 -5.00 -7.01 7.54
C SER A 37 -5.31 -8.50 7.60
N ILE A 38 -4.30 -9.38 7.52
CA ILE A 38 -4.48 -10.82 7.63
C ILE A 38 -4.96 -11.23 9.04
N GLU A 39 -4.42 -10.61 10.10
CA GLU A 39 -4.91 -10.85 11.47
C GLU A 39 -6.41 -10.51 11.61
N ILE A 40 -6.86 -9.42 10.97
CA ILE A 40 -8.28 -9.03 10.94
C ILE A 40 -9.10 -10.02 10.10
N GLU A 41 -8.63 -10.36 8.90
CA GLU A 41 -9.29 -11.31 8.00
C GLU A 41 -9.46 -12.69 8.66
N TYR A 42 -8.46 -13.15 9.41
CA TYR A 42 -8.52 -14.44 10.11
C TYR A 42 -9.65 -14.47 11.15
N VAL A 43 -9.82 -13.39 11.91
CA VAL A 43 -10.94 -13.27 12.86
C VAL A 43 -12.28 -13.29 12.12
N VAL A 44 -12.40 -12.52 11.04
CA VAL A 44 -13.64 -12.46 10.24
C VAL A 44 -13.97 -13.82 9.65
N ASP A 45 -13.00 -14.49 9.02
CA ASP A 45 -13.21 -15.80 8.38
C ASP A 45 -13.58 -16.88 9.39
N THR A 46 -12.93 -16.90 10.56
CA THR A 46 -13.29 -17.84 11.64
C THR A 46 -14.73 -17.61 12.10
N MET A 47 -15.14 -16.36 12.28
CA MET A 47 -16.52 -16.05 12.69
C MET A 47 -17.53 -16.42 11.61
N LEU A 48 -17.19 -16.28 10.33
CA LEU A 48 -18.05 -16.73 9.23
C LEU A 48 -18.15 -18.26 9.21
N GLU A 49 -17.02 -18.96 9.35
CA GLU A 49 -16.96 -20.42 9.41
C GLU A 49 -17.81 -21.00 10.54
N ASP A 50 -17.76 -20.39 11.73
CA ASP A 50 -18.43 -20.92 12.92
C ASP A 50 -19.95 -20.63 12.96
N ASN A 51 -20.40 -19.54 12.33
CA ASN A 51 -21.74 -19.02 12.59
C ASN A 51 -22.69 -19.04 11.38
N VAL A 52 -22.20 -19.06 10.14
CA VAL A 52 -23.03 -18.83 8.95
C VAL A 52 -22.70 -19.78 7.79
N HIS A 53 -22.87 -21.09 8.00
CA HIS A 53 -22.65 -22.08 6.95
C HIS A 53 -23.61 -21.89 5.76
N ASP A 54 -23.05 -21.60 4.58
CA ASP A 54 -23.81 -21.50 3.34
C ASP A 54 -24.14 -22.88 2.75
N ILE A 55 -25.27 -23.45 3.17
CA ILE A 55 -25.67 -24.83 2.83
C ILE A 55 -25.79 -25.04 1.31
N LEU A 56 -26.59 -24.22 0.63
CA LEU A 56 -26.83 -24.38 -0.81
C LEU A 56 -25.56 -24.09 -1.61
N CYS A 57 -24.81 -23.05 -1.26
CA CYS A 57 -23.57 -22.72 -1.94
C CYS A 57 -22.57 -23.88 -1.84
N SER A 58 -22.37 -24.41 -0.62
CA SER A 58 -21.43 -25.52 -0.40
C SER A 58 -21.86 -26.81 -1.10
N ALA A 59 -23.15 -27.12 -1.14
CA ALA A 59 -23.65 -28.31 -1.85
C ALA A 59 -23.38 -28.27 -3.37
N LEU A 60 -23.14 -27.09 -3.94
CA LEU A 60 -22.89 -26.88 -5.37
C LEU A 60 -21.41 -26.67 -5.71
N VAL A 61 -20.49 -26.88 -4.75
CA VAL A 61 -19.04 -26.71 -4.94
C VAL A 61 -18.30 -28.01 -4.63
N ASP A 62 -17.56 -28.51 -5.61
CA ASP A 62 -16.67 -29.66 -5.46
C ASP A 62 -15.54 -29.35 -4.45
N ASP A 63 -15.23 -30.16 -3.44
CA ASP A 63 -15.73 -31.50 -3.07
C ASP A 63 -16.49 -31.43 -1.73
N CYS A 64 -17.26 -30.37 -1.49
CA CYS A 64 -17.82 -30.08 -0.17
C CYS A 64 -18.73 -31.20 0.37
N ILE A 65 -19.53 -31.82 -0.51
CA ILE A 65 -20.39 -32.97 -0.15
C ILE A 65 -19.53 -34.18 0.23
N GLU A 66 -18.57 -34.56 -0.61
CA GLU A 66 -17.68 -35.70 -0.36
C GLU A 66 -16.86 -35.50 0.93
N ARG A 67 -16.45 -34.26 1.22
CA ARG A 67 -15.70 -33.91 2.43
C ARG A 67 -16.59 -33.66 3.65
N ALA A 68 -17.91 -33.69 3.50
CA ALA A 68 -18.90 -33.37 4.54
C ALA A 68 -18.61 -32.04 5.28
N LYS A 69 -18.22 -31.00 4.53
CA LYS A 69 -17.80 -29.69 5.06
C LYS A 69 -18.34 -28.55 4.19
N SER A 70 -18.59 -27.39 4.78
CA SER A 70 -18.88 -26.18 4.00
C SER A 70 -17.63 -25.69 3.22
N ILE A 71 -17.82 -24.74 2.30
CA ILE A 71 -16.70 -24.07 1.60
C ILE A 71 -15.73 -23.45 2.63
N LYS A 72 -16.26 -22.68 3.59
CA LYS A 72 -15.46 -22.00 4.61
C LYS A 72 -14.75 -22.92 5.60
N GLN A 73 -15.14 -24.20 5.66
CA GLN A 73 -14.46 -25.24 6.44
C GLN A 73 -13.40 -26.01 5.62
N GLY A 74 -13.08 -25.56 4.40
CA GLY A 74 -12.13 -26.22 3.50
C GLY A 74 -12.72 -27.33 2.62
N GLY A 75 -14.04 -27.29 2.36
CA GLY A 75 -14.71 -28.24 1.47
C GLY A 75 -14.31 -28.09 -0.01
N ALA A 76 -13.93 -26.89 -0.44
CA ALA A 76 -13.63 -26.59 -1.83
C ALA A 76 -12.33 -27.26 -2.32
N LYS A 77 -12.28 -27.61 -3.61
CA LYS A 77 -11.09 -28.18 -4.26
C LYS A 77 -9.89 -27.22 -4.28
N TYR A 78 -10.15 -25.93 -4.46
CA TYR A 78 -9.16 -24.87 -4.50
C TYR A 78 -9.61 -23.74 -3.57
N ASP A 79 -8.67 -23.20 -2.81
CA ASP A 79 -8.93 -22.09 -1.89
C ASP A 79 -7.75 -21.13 -1.94
N TRP A 80 -7.88 -20.09 -2.77
CA TRP A 80 -6.98 -18.95 -2.81
C TRP A 80 -7.82 -17.69 -2.76
N VAL A 81 -7.41 -16.77 -1.89
CA VAL A 81 -8.04 -15.47 -1.72
C VAL A 81 -7.02 -14.36 -1.90
N SER A 82 -7.50 -13.16 -2.19
CA SER A 82 -6.67 -11.96 -2.28
C SER A 82 -7.37 -10.79 -1.60
N GLY A 83 -6.63 -10.03 -0.81
CA GLY A 83 -7.05 -8.69 -0.40
C GLY A 83 -7.05 -7.71 -1.58
N LEU A 84 -7.47 -6.46 -1.31
CA LEU A 84 -7.53 -5.39 -2.30
C LEU A 84 -6.57 -4.25 -1.92
N GLN A 85 -5.64 -3.92 -2.81
CA GLN A 85 -4.70 -2.83 -2.61
C GLN A 85 -5.16 -1.62 -3.42
N VAL A 86 -5.55 -0.54 -2.73
CA VAL A 86 -6.10 0.67 -3.33
C VAL A 86 -5.04 1.77 -3.44
N GLY A 87 -5.06 2.54 -4.52
CA GLY A 87 -4.16 3.70 -4.70
C GLY A 87 -2.83 3.39 -5.41
N ILE A 88 -2.82 2.39 -6.30
CA ILE A 88 -1.62 1.94 -7.02
C ILE A 88 -0.91 3.07 -7.77
N ALA A 89 -1.63 3.79 -8.65
CA ALA A 89 -1.04 4.90 -9.40
C ALA A 89 -0.60 6.05 -8.47
N ASN A 90 -1.36 6.31 -7.39
CA ASN A 90 -1.05 7.35 -6.41
C ASN A 90 0.27 7.07 -5.69
N LEU A 91 0.51 5.81 -5.26
CA LEU A 91 1.76 5.38 -4.65
C LEU A 91 2.95 5.65 -5.58
N GLY A 92 2.90 5.14 -6.82
CA GLY A 92 3.96 5.30 -7.80
C GLY A 92 4.26 6.77 -8.10
N ASN A 93 3.21 7.54 -8.40
CA ASN A 93 3.33 8.96 -8.71
C ASN A 93 3.89 9.78 -7.54
N SER A 94 3.51 9.46 -6.31
CA SER A 94 3.96 10.18 -5.11
C SER A 94 5.43 9.88 -4.82
N LEU A 95 5.81 8.60 -4.86
CA LEU A 95 7.21 8.18 -4.68
C LEU A 95 8.12 8.77 -5.77
N ALA A 96 7.69 8.77 -7.03
CA ALA A 96 8.44 9.36 -8.13
C ALA A 96 8.64 10.87 -7.98
N ALA A 97 7.59 11.59 -7.55
CA ALA A 97 7.69 13.03 -7.29
C ALA A 97 8.65 13.34 -6.12
N VAL A 98 8.56 12.57 -5.02
CA VAL A 98 9.49 12.69 -3.88
C VAL A 98 10.92 12.39 -4.32
N LYS A 99 11.16 11.26 -5.00
CA LYS A 99 12.49 10.86 -5.47
C LYS A 99 13.11 11.96 -6.32
N LYS A 100 12.41 12.39 -7.37
CA LYS A 100 12.95 13.35 -8.34
C LYS A 100 13.14 14.74 -7.73
N LEU A 101 12.09 15.30 -7.13
CA LEU A 101 12.07 16.72 -6.78
C LEU A 101 12.70 17.02 -5.42
N VAL A 102 12.66 16.08 -4.48
CA VAL A 102 13.25 16.25 -3.14
C VAL A 102 14.69 15.74 -3.09
N PHE A 103 14.97 14.56 -3.66
CA PHE A 103 16.28 13.90 -3.49
C PHE A 103 17.19 14.03 -4.71
N ASP A 104 16.73 13.69 -5.91
CA ASP A 104 17.59 13.70 -7.11
C ASP A 104 17.98 15.13 -7.52
N GLN A 105 17.04 16.09 -7.41
CA GLN A 105 17.24 17.48 -7.83
C GLN A 105 17.39 18.47 -6.67
N GLY A 106 16.96 18.13 -5.46
CA GLY A 106 16.93 19.05 -4.31
C GLY A 106 16.09 20.31 -4.55
N ALA A 107 15.11 20.25 -5.46
CA ALA A 107 14.32 21.39 -5.91
C ALA A 107 13.15 21.74 -4.96
N ILE A 108 12.81 20.83 -4.04
CA ILE A 108 11.82 20.98 -2.98
C ILE A 108 12.44 20.46 -1.68
N GLY A 109 12.33 21.22 -0.58
CA GLY A 109 12.81 20.77 0.72
C GLY A 109 11.90 19.71 1.34
N GLN A 110 12.45 18.79 2.15
CA GLN A 110 11.64 17.79 2.87
C GLN A 110 10.59 18.44 3.78
N GLN A 111 11.00 19.43 4.58
CA GLN A 111 10.12 20.12 5.53
C GLN A 111 9.09 21.00 4.81
N GLU A 112 9.48 21.57 3.67
CA GLU A 112 8.59 22.34 2.79
C GLU A 112 7.47 21.44 2.25
N LEU A 113 7.83 20.27 1.70
CA LEU A 113 6.84 19.29 1.23
C LEU A 113 5.94 18.81 2.38
N ALA A 114 6.50 18.51 3.55
CA ALA A 114 5.73 18.09 4.71
C ALA A 114 4.70 19.14 5.14
N LYS A 115 5.09 20.41 5.15
CA LYS A 115 4.20 21.52 5.48
C LYS A 115 3.09 21.67 4.45
N ALA A 116 3.42 21.66 3.16
CA ALA A 116 2.43 21.78 2.09
C ALA A 116 1.41 20.63 2.13
N LEU A 117 1.84 19.40 2.41
CA LEU A 117 0.94 18.25 2.59
C LEU A 117 0.04 18.40 3.82
N ALA A 118 0.57 18.88 4.94
CA ALA A 118 -0.19 19.05 6.18
C ALA A 118 -1.25 20.17 6.07
N GLU A 119 -1.00 21.16 5.22
CA GLU A 119 -1.89 22.29 4.94
C GLU A 119 -2.74 22.07 3.68
N ASP A 120 -2.82 20.84 3.15
CA ASP A 120 -3.59 20.47 1.95
C ASP A 120 -3.34 21.39 0.73
N PHE A 121 -2.08 21.77 0.55
CA PHE A 121 -1.62 22.72 -0.45
C PHE A 121 -2.33 24.09 -0.44
N ASP A 122 -2.87 24.53 0.70
CA ASP A 122 -3.58 25.80 0.81
C ASP A 122 -2.68 27.02 0.52
N GLY A 123 -3.27 28.03 -0.12
CA GLY A 123 -2.59 29.25 -0.55
C GLY A 123 -1.79 29.12 -1.86
N LEU A 124 -1.54 30.28 -2.50
CA LEU A 124 -0.92 30.34 -3.82
C LEU A 124 0.47 29.68 -3.88
N THR A 125 1.28 29.85 -2.83
CA THR A 125 2.63 29.28 -2.75
C THR A 125 2.61 27.75 -2.74
N HIS A 126 1.71 27.14 -1.97
CA HIS A 126 1.62 25.68 -1.92
C HIS A 126 0.92 25.11 -3.16
N GLU A 127 -0.03 25.82 -3.77
CA GLU A 127 -0.60 25.43 -5.05
C GLU A 127 0.47 25.41 -6.16
N GLN A 128 1.39 26.37 -6.19
CA GLN A 128 2.53 26.34 -7.11
C GLN A 128 3.40 25.10 -6.89
N LEU A 129 3.65 24.74 -5.63
CA LEU A 129 4.37 23.51 -5.29
C LEU A 129 3.60 22.26 -5.77
N ARG A 130 2.28 22.22 -5.57
CA ARG A 130 1.41 21.13 -6.07
C ARG A 130 1.51 20.99 -7.60
N GLN A 131 1.47 22.10 -8.33
CA GLN A 131 1.63 22.08 -9.80
C GLN A 131 2.99 21.56 -10.25
N ARG A 132 4.06 21.86 -9.49
CA ARG A 132 5.39 21.28 -9.73
C ARG A 132 5.40 19.77 -9.47
N LEU A 133 4.72 19.27 -8.44
CA LEU A 133 4.60 17.83 -8.19
C LEU A 133 3.84 17.12 -9.32
N ILE A 134 2.76 17.73 -9.84
CA ILE A 134 1.92 17.17 -10.90
C ILE A 134 2.69 17.09 -12.23
N ASN A 135 3.28 18.19 -12.66
CA ASN A 135 3.83 18.32 -14.02
C ASN A 135 5.35 18.17 -14.09
N GLY A 136 6.06 18.34 -12.97
CA GLY A 136 7.53 18.33 -12.91
C GLY A 136 8.13 16.95 -12.62
N ALA A 137 7.30 15.93 -12.37
CA ALA A 137 7.72 14.57 -12.12
C ALA A 137 6.96 13.59 -13.04
N PRO A 138 7.59 12.46 -13.44
CA PRO A 138 6.93 11.46 -14.28
C PRO A 138 5.68 10.90 -13.57
N LYS A 139 4.78 10.33 -14.37
CA LYS A 139 3.52 9.76 -13.90
C LYS A 139 3.33 8.38 -14.53
N TYR A 140 2.91 7.43 -13.70
CA TYR A 140 2.58 6.07 -14.09
C TYR A 140 1.58 6.04 -15.25
N GLY A 141 1.78 5.11 -16.18
CA GLY A 141 0.90 4.93 -17.35
C GLY A 141 1.32 5.73 -18.59
N ASN A 142 2.56 6.23 -18.63
CA ASN A 142 3.12 6.94 -19.78
C ASN A 142 4.36 6.23 -20.38
N ASP A 143 4.59 4.95 -20.07
CA ASP A 143 5.74 4.16 -20.55
C ASP A 143 7.08 4.80 -20.11
N ASP A 144 7.17 5.14 -18.82
CA ASP A 144 8.36 5.75 -18.23
C ASP A 144 8.86 4.85 -17.10
N ASP A 145 9.88 4.06 -17.41
CA ASP A 145 10.49 3.09 -16.50
C ASP A 145 10.86 3.70 -15.14
N SER A 146 11.21 4.99 -15.08
CA SER A 146 11.63 5.63 -13.83
C SER A 146 10.54 5.71 -12.77
N VAL A 147 9.26 5.70 -13.17
CA VAL A 147 8.09 5.61 -12.26
C VAL A 147 7.45 4.22 -12.29
N ASP A 148 7.46 3.55 -13.44
CA ASP A 148 6.83 2.24 -13.60
C ASP A 148 7.59 1.16 -12.81
N GLU A 149 8.92 1.12 -12.90
CA GLU A 149 9.76 0.20 -12.11
C GLU A 149 9.75 0.54 -10.62
N LEU A 150 9.69 1.83 -10.27
CA LEU A 150 9.62 2.28 -8.87
C LEU A 150 8.32 1.82 -8.21
N LEU A 151 7.20 1.94 -8.91
CA LEU A 151 5.91 1.41 -8.47
C LEU A 151 5.95 -0.11 -8.33
N ALA A 152 6.47 -0.82 -9.34
CA ALA A 152 6.61 -2.26 -9.29
C ALA A 152 7.44 -2.70 -8.06
N ARG A 153 8.56 -2.04 -7.80
CA ARG A 153 9.40 -2.28 -6.61
C ARG A 153 8.67 -2.01 -5.31
N ALA A 154 7.92 -0.92 -5.20
CA ALA A 154 7.18 -0.58 -3.98
C ALA A 154 6.07 -1.60 -3.69
N TYR A 155 5.37 -2.06 -4.74
CA TYR A 155 4.32 -3.06 -4.63
C TYR A 155 4.90 -4.46 -4.32
N GLN A 156 6.06 -4.80 -4.88
CA GLN A 156 6.70 -6.10 -4.66
C GLN A 156 6.86 -6.45 -3.17
N THR A 157 7.10 -5.46 -2.30
CA THR A 157 7.18 -5.67 -0.86
C THR A 157 5.90 -6.23 -0.25
N TYR A 158 4.73 -5.74 -0.67
CA TYR A 158 3.44 -6.27 -0.24
C TYR A 158 3.27 -7.72 -0.72
N ILE A 159 3.58 -7.98 -2.00
CA ILE A 159 3.49 -9.32 -2.60
C ILE A 159 4.38 -10.32 -1.88
N ASP A 160 5.58 -9.91 -1.47
CA ASP A 160 6.51 -10.78 -0.76
C ASP A 160 6.14 -11.00 0.70
N GLU A 161 5.47 -10.04 1.36
CA GLU A 161 4.96 -10.23 2.72
C GLU A 161 3.78 -11.22 2.75
N LEU A 162 2.97 -11.32 1.69
CA LEU A 162 1.89 -12.32 1.61
C LEU A 162 2.38 -13.77 1.64
N LYS A 163 3.67 -14.01 1.35
CA LYS A 163 4.27 -15.35 1.30
C LYS A 163 4.87 -15.80 2.64
N GLN A 164 4.95 -14.90 3.63
CA GLN A 164 5.52 -15.18 4.95
C GLN A 164 4.45 -15.70 5.92
#